data_AF-A0A8T0YRV6-F1
#
_entry.id   AF-A0A8T0YRV6-F1
#
_cell.length_a   1.000
_cell.length_b   1.000
_cell.length_c   1.000
_cell.angle_alpha   90.00
_cell.angle_beta   90.00
_cell.angle_gamma   90.00
#
_symmetry.space_group_name_H-M   'P 1'
#
loop_
_entity.id
_entity.type
_entity.pdbx_description
1 polymer ?
#
loop_
_entity_poly.entity_id
_entity_poly.type
_entity_poly.pdbx_seq_one_letter_code
_entity_poly.pdbx_strand_id
1 'polypeptide(L)'
;MSGVAAEMPAKFGLMLDGCSFDSEHYIAVYGYYNFNGKAQYPLLTMAPLVADPSAHHSAASPVNFLREMLMRDYSKRLDDCLFVVGDNCATNQRMATLVGVPLVGCASHRLSLAVQGRFSKASDDLDQVKKLMTKLKGLNQSAKLRFKTPLRPVLSQVTRWSSTFAMVHPLLSPS
;
A
#
# COMPACT_ATOMS: atom_id res chain seq x y z
N MET A 1 14.42 -19.06 24.00
CA MET A 1 14.21 -17.73 23.42
C MET A 1 13.20 -17.89 22.31
N SER A 2 11.97 -17.37 22.45
CA SER A 2 11.00 -17.33 21.34
C SER A 2 11.16 -16.01 20.60
N GLY A 3 11.30 -16.08 19.28
CA GLY A 3 11.42 -14.95 18.39
C GLY A 3 10.98 -15.38 17.00
N VAL A 4 10.68 -14.42 16.14
CA VAL A 4 10.12 -14.69 14.81
C VAL A 4 10.94 -15.75 14.05
N ALA A 5 12.27 -15.71 14.11
CA ALA A 5 13.15 -16.70 13.49
C ALA A 5 12.92 -18.15 13.97
N ALA A 6 12.64 -18.33 15.27
CA ALA A 6 12.38 -19.65 15.86
C ALA A 6 10.94 -20.14 15.59
N GLU A 7 9.99 -19.22 15.47
CA GLU A 7 8.57 -19.53 15.22
C GLU A 7 8.26 -19.78 13.75
N MET A 8 9.00 -19.11 12.86
CA MET A 8 8.75 -19.15 11.43
C MET A 8 9.04 -20.58 10.90
N PRO A 9 8.07 -21.24 10.27
CA PRO A 9 8.24 -22.59 9.74
C PRO A 9 9.14 -22.63 8.51
N ALA A 10 9.42 -23.83 8.00
CA ALA A 10 10.17 -23.98 6.75
C ALA A 10 9.44 -23.33 5.57
N LYS A 11 8.13 -23.56 5.43
CA LYS A 11 7.29 -22.97 4.38
C LYS A 11 6.47 -21.80 4.90
N PHE A 12 6.53 -20.67 4.23
CA PHE A 12 5.91 -19.42 4.66
C PHE A 12 5.43 -18.62 3.45
N GLY A 13 4.61 -17.59 3.68
CA GLY A 13 4.32 -16.55 2.70
C GLY A 13 4.99 -15.24 3.11
N LEU A 14 5.02 -14.28 2.18
CA LEU A 14 5.44 -12.91 2.45
C LEU A 14 4.31 -11.95 2.13
N MET A 15 4.18 -10.89 2.92
CA MET A 15 3.28 -9.78 2.61
C MET A 15 4.10 -8.50 2.50
N LEU A 16 3.88 -7.75 1.42
CA LEU A 16 4.64 -6.57 1.04
C LEU A 16 3.73 -5.35 1.03
N ASP A 17 4.20 -4.28 1.65
CA ASP A 17 3.55 -2.97 1.56
C ASP A 17 4.57 -1.91 1.16
N GLY A 18 4.23 -1.15 0.12
CA GLY A 18 5.05 -0.07 -0.41
C GLY A 18 4.58 1.26 0.18
N CYS A 19 5.48 1.99 0.82
CA CYS A 19 5.20 3.34 1.31
C CYS A 19 6.25 4.33 0.82
N SER A 20 5.91 5.62 0.85
CA SER A 20 6.83 6.68 0.43
C SER A 20 6.85 7.75 1.51
N PHE A 21 8.05 8.08 1.99
CA PHE A 21 8.30 9.11 2.99
C PHE A 21 9.36 10.05 2.44
N ASP A 22 9.08 11.36 2.43
CA ASP A 22 10.03 12.41 1.99
C ASP A 22 10.78 12.12 0.67
N SER A 23 10.06 11.62 -0.33
CA SER A 23 10.57 11.25 -1.67
C SER A 23 11.40 9.97 -1.75
N GLU A 24 11.47 9.20 -0.66
CA GLU A 24 12.12 7.90 -0.63
C GLU A 24 11.08 6.78 -0.56
N HIS A 25 11.25 5.75 -1.38
CA HIS A 25 10.37 4.61 -1.44
C HIS A 25 10.86 3.52 -0.50
N TYR A 26 9.98 3.04 0.38
CA TYR A 26 10.25 1.97 1.33
C TYR A 26 9.38 0.76 1.02
N ILE A 27 9.92 -0.42 1.31
CA ILE A 27 9.15 -1.67 1.36
C ILE A 27 9.14 -2.20 2.79
N ALA A 28 7.94 -2.42 3.31
CA ALA A 28 7.72 -3.19 4.52
C ALA A 28 7.47 -4.65 4.12
N VAL A 29 8.19 -5.56 4.74
CA VAL A 29 8.11 -7.01 4.48
C VAL A 29 7.63 -7.69 5.74
N TYR A 30 6.52 -8.41 5.64
CA TYR A 30 5.93 -9.20 6.71
C TYR A 30 6.04 -10.68 6.40
N GLY A 31 6.26 -11.49 7.43
CA GLY A 31 6.13 -12.94 7.33
C GLY A 31 4.65 -13.32 7.40
N TYR A 32 4.23 -14.33 6.64
CA TYR A 32 2.91 -14.93 6.74
C TYR A 32 3.08 -16.41 7.05
N TYR A 33 2.69 -16.86 8.24
CA TYR A 33 2.77 -18.26 8.60
C TYR A 33 1.79 -18.65 9.71
N ASN A 34 1.60 -19.95 9.92
CA ASN A 34 0.87 -20.47 11.08
C ASN A 34 1.88 -20.91 12.14
N PHE A 35 1.65 -20.49 13.39
CA PHE A 35 2.39 -20.97 14.56
C PHE A 35 1.39 -21.30 15.66
N ASN A 36 1.42 -22.54 16.16
CA ASN A 36 0.51 -23.06 17.18
C ASN A 36 -0.98 -22.84 16.86
N GLY A 37 -1.38 -23.07 15.61
CA GLY A 37 -2.77 -22.92 15.17
C GLY A 37 -3.19 -21.48 14.90
N LYS A 38 -2.33 -20.49 15.14
CA LYS A 38 -2.62 -19.06 14.95
C LYS A 38 -1.83 -18.49 13.78
N ALA A 39 -2.50 -17.73 12.94
CA ALA A 39 -1.83 -16.99 11.88
C ALA A 39 -0.97 -15.85 12.45
N GLN A 40 0.25 -15.73 11.94
CA GLN A 40 1.25 -14.75 12.34
C GLN A 40 1.58 -13.85 11.17
N TYR A 41 1.70 -12.55 11.47
CA TYR A 41 2.02 -11.49 10.50
C TYR A 41 3.10 -10.53 11.01
N PRO A 42 4.27 -11.02 11.49
CA PRO A 42 5.29 -10.13 12.04
C PRO A 42 5.95 -9.30 10.94
N LEU A 43 6.28 -8.04 11.26
CA LEU A 43 7.17 -7.23 10.42
C LEU A 43 8.57 -7.82 10.50
N LEU A 44 9.12 -8.22 9.36
CA LEU A 44 10.48 -8.78 9.26
C LEU A 44 11.52 -7.68 9.06
N THR A 45 11.21 -6.73 8.18
CA THR A 45 12.07 -5.60 7.88
C THR A 45 11.27 -4.48 7.21
N MET A 46 11.79 -3.26 7.33
CA MET A 46 11.38 -2.11 6.53
C MET A 46 12.66 -1.47 6.00
N ALA A 47 12.80 -1.40 4.68
CA ALA A 47 14.03 -0.93 4.05
C ALA A 47 13.71 -0.02 2.86
N PRO A 48 14.58 0.96 2.56
CA PRO A 48 14.47 1.75 1.35
C PRO A 48 14.71 0.86 0.13
N LEU A 49 13.84 0.97 -0.87
CA LEU A 49 14.11 0.47 -2.22
C LEU A 49 15.11 1.43 -2.84
N VAL A 50 16.41 1.09 -2.81
CA VAL A 50 17.44 1.87 -3.49
C VAL A 50 17.08 1.94 -4.98
N ALA A 51 16.63 3.11 -5.42
CA ALA A 51 16.53 3.46 -6.83
C ALA A 51 17.93 3.84 -7.30
N ASP A 52 18.78 2.85 -7.57
CA ASP A 52 20.08 3.11 -8.18
C ASP A 52 19.85 3.71 -9.58
N PRO A 53 20.32 4.95 -9.86
CA PRO A 53 20.15 5.59 -11.17
C PRO A 53 20.94 4.90 -12.29
N SER A 54 21.92 4.07 -11.93
CA SER A 54 22.80 3.31 -12.83
C SER A 54 22.45 1.82 -12.92
N ALA A 55 21.73 1.28 -11.94
CA ALA A 55 21.15 -0.05 -12.08
C ALA A 55 19.93 0.06 -12.98
N HIS A 56 20.03 -0.51 -14.18
CA HIS A 56 18.86 -0.95 -14.92
C HIS A 56 17.82 -1.49 -13.95
N HIS A 57 16.56 -1.04 -14.09
CA HIS A 57 15.34 -1.42 -13.36
C HIS A 57 15.09 -2.94 -13.27
N SER A 58 16.06 -3.69 -12.78
CA SER A 58 16.00 -5.12 -12.60
C SER A 58 15.52 -5.30 -11.17
N ALA A 59 14.36 -5.91 -11.02
CA ALA A 59 13.88 -6.38 -9.73
C ALA A 59 14.80 -7.45 -9.07
N ALA A 60 16.01 -7.66 -9.59
CA ALA A 60 17.07 -8.44 -8.95
C ALA A 60 17.51 -7.82 -7.61
N SER A 61 17.51 -6.49 -7.47
CA SER A 61 17.92 -5.82 -6.22
C SER A 61 16.97 -6.13 -5.05
N PRO A 62 15.62 -5.94 -5.17
CA PRO A 62 14.69 -6.30 -4.08
C PRO A 62 14.65 -7.80 -3.76
N VAL A 63 14.77 -8.67 -4.77
CA VAL A 63 14.78 -10.12 -4.56
C VAL A 63 16.05 -10.58 -3.87
N ASN A 64 17.21 -10.03 -4.23
CA ASN A 64 18.47 -10.32 -3.55
C ASN A 64 18.46 -9.81 -2.11
N PHE A 65 17.96 -8.59 -1.88
CA PHE A 65 17.74 -8.06 -0.53
C PHE A 65 16.89 -9.01 0.32
N LEU A 66 15.74 -9.46 -0.19
CA LEU A 66 14.89 -10.41 0.53
C LEU A 66 15.61 -11.73 0.82
N ARG A 67 16.33 -12.27 -0.17
CA ARG A 67 17.08 -13.52 -0.02
C ARG A 67 18.15 -13.41 1.08
N GLU A 68 18.92 -12.33 1.08
CA GLU A 68 19.97 -12.09 2.07
C GLU A 68 19.40 -11.84 3.46
N MET A 69 18.38 -10.99 3.58
CA MET A 69 17.73 -10.67 4.86
C MET A 69 17.08 -11.91 5.48
N LEU A 70 16.33 -12.70 4.70
CA LEU A 70 15.70 -13.93 5.19
C LEU A 70 16.75 -14.96 5.67
N MET A 71 17.85 -15.10 4.93
CA MET A 71 18.89 -16.05 5.29
C MET A 71 19.66 -15.59 6.53
N ARG A 72 20.05 -14.32 6.58
CA ARG A 72 20.86 -13.76 7.68
C ARG A 72 20.09 -13.69 8.99
N ASP A 73 18.85 -13.21 8.96
CA ASP A 73 18.11 -12.83 10.16
C ASP A 73 17.13 -13.92 10.63
N TYR A 74 16.70 -14.79 9.72
CA TYR A 74 15.66 -15.81 10.00
C TYR A 74 16.07 -17.23 9.62
N SER A 75 17.27 -17.42 9.05
CA SER A 75 17.74 -18.71 8.51
C SER A 75 16.73 -19.33 7.53
N LYS A 76 16.06 -18.50 6.73
CA LYS A 76 15.07 -18.91 5.73
C LYS A 76 15.56 -18.66 4.32
N ARG A 77 15.24 -19.60 3.43
CA ARG A 77 15.50 -19.44 2.00
C ARG A 77 14.28 -18.80 1.36
N LEU A 78 14.50 -17.84 0.47
CA LEU A 78 13.43 -17.25 -0.32
C LEU A 78 12.69 -18.29 -1.19
N ASP A 79 13.39 -19.37 -1.60
CA ASP A 79 12.81 -20.49 -2.36
C ASP A 79 11.77 -21.30 -1.57
N ASP A 80 11.71 -21.12 -0.24
CA ASP A 80 10.69 -21.75 0.61
C ASP A 80 9.43 -20.89 0.79
N CYS A 81 9.42 -19.69 0.20
CA CYS A 81 8.23 -18.86 0.10
C CYS A 81 7.19 -19.55 -0.80
N LEU A 82 5.93 -19.57 -0.36
CA LEU A 82 4.82 -20.20 -1.06
C LEU A 82 4.01 -19.20 -1.89
N PHE A 83 3.94 -17.94 -1.46
CA PHE A 83 3.17 -16.89 -2.09
C PHE A 83 3.62 -15.52 -1.57
N VAL A 84 3.33 -14.49 -2.37
CA VAL A 84 3.48 -13.09 -1.98
C VAL A 84 2.11 -12.45 -1.93
N VAL A 85 1.84 -11.65 -0.91
CA VAL A 85 0.67 -10.78 -0.80
C VAL A 85 1.11 -9.34 -1.01
N GLY A 86 0.40 -8.59 -1.84
CA GLY A 86 0.74 -7.18 -2.09
C GLY A 86 -0.26 -6.54 -3.04
N ASP A 87 -0.18 -5.23 -3.22
CA ASP A 87 -0.91 -4.60 -4.32
C ASP A 87 -0.37 -5.09 -5.68
N ASN A 88 -1.18 -4.93 -6.73
CA ASN A 88 -0.80 -5.37 -8.07
C ASN A 88 0.17 -4.40 -8.75
N CYS A 89 1.00 -3.66 -8.01
CA CYS A 89 1.97 -2.77 -8.62
C CYS A 89 3.04 -3.56 -9.40
N ALA A 90 3.68 -2.93 -10.38
CA ALA A 90 4.67 -3.56 -11.24
C ALA A 90 5.82 -4.20 -10.44
N THR A 91 6.24 -3.57 -9.34
CA THR A 91 7.30 -4.06 -8.46
C THR A 91 6.91 -5.39 -7.80
N ASN A 92 5.71 -5.47 -7.21
CA ASN A 92 5.23 -6.68 -6.55
C ASN A 92 4.97 -7.82 -7.54
N GLN A 93 4.41 -7.52 -8.71
CA GLN A 93 4.24 -8.51 -9.79
C GLN A 93 5.58 -9.06 -10.25
N ARG A 94 6.56 -8.17 -10.48
CA ARG A 94 7.89 -8.57 -10.94
C ARG A 94 8.62 -9.38 -9.87
N MET A 95 8.50 -9.03 -8.60
CA MET A 95 9.08 -9.79 -7.49
C MET A 95 8.50 -11.19 -7.41
N ALA A 96 7.17 -11.35 -7.41
CA ALA A 96 6.51 -12.65 -7.39
C ALA A 96 6.94 -13.51 -8.60
N THR A 97 7.07 -12.89 -9.78
CA THR A 97 7.57 -13.55 -10.99
C THR A 97 9.00 -14.04 -10.83
N LEU A 98 9.91 -13.22 -10.27
CA LEU A 98 11.31 -13.60 -10.07
C LEU A 98 11.49 -14.66 -8.98
N VAL A 99 10.63 -14.67 -7.96
CA VAL A 99 10.61 -15.70 -6.92
C VAL A 99 9.93 -16.98 -7.40
N GLY A 100 9.08 -16.91 -8.44
CA GLY A 100 8.39 -18.06 -9.02
C GLY A 100 7.15 -18.49 -8.22
N VAL A 101 6.50 -17.56 -7.52
CA VAL A 101 5.37 -17.83 -6.62
C VAL A 101 4.14 -16.98 -6.99
N PRO A 102 2.91 -17.43 -6.66
CA PRO A 102 1.71 -16.64 -6.91
C PRO A 102 1.69 -15.31 -6.14
N LEU A 103 1.21 -14.25 -6.80
CA LEU A 103 0.87 -12.97 -6.17
C LEU A 103 -0.62 -12.95 -5.79
N VAL A 104 -0.91 -12.91 -4.50
CA VAL A 104 -2.24 -12.69 -3.95
C VAL A 104 -2.47 -11.18 -3.85
N GLY A 105 -3.31 -10.65 -4.74
CA GLY A 105 -3.58 -9.22 -4.77
C GLY A 105 -4.20 -8.69 -3.48
N CYS A 106 -3.88 -7.45 -3.13
CA CYS A 106 -4.44 -6.74 -1.98
C CYS A 106 -5.96 -6.52 -2.14
N ALA A 107 -6.75 -7.02 -1.19
CA ALA A 107 -8.22 -6.85 -1.20
C ALA A 107 -8.64 -5.38 -1.17
N SER A 108 -7.93 -4.56 -0.39
CA SER A 108 -8.15 -3.12 -0.30
C SER A 108 -7.88 -2.40 -1.62
N HIS A 109 -6.84 -2.83 -2.36
CA HIS A 109 -6.57 -2.31 -3.70
C HIS A 109 -7.67 -2.72 -4.69
N ARG A 110 -8.11 -3.98 -4.66
CA ARG A 110 -9.24 -4.45 -5.50
C ARG A 110 -10.52 -3.67 -5.22
N LEU A 111 -10.82 -3.40 -3.95
CA LEU A 111 -11.95 -2.56 -3.56
C LEU A 111 -11.77 -1.13 -4.09
N SER A 112 -10.57 -0.56 -3.97
CA SER A 112 -10.28 0.77 -4.53
C SER A 112 -10.54 0.83 -6.03
N LEU A 113 -10.08 -0.16 -6.80
CA LEU A 113 -10.34 -0.25 -8.24
C LEU A 113 -11.84 -0.37 -8.56
N ALA A 114 -12.57 -1.19 -7.81
CA ALA A 114 -14.03 -1.31 -7.98
C ALA A 114 -14.75 0.02 -7.71
N VAL A 115 -14.33 0.74 -6.67
CA VAL A 115 -14.85 2.07 -6.30
C VAL A 115 -14.50 3.11 -7.39
N GLN A 116 -13.27 3.12 -7.90
CA GLN A 116 -12.87 3.98 -9.01
C GLN A 116 -13.72 3.72 -10.26
N GLY A 117 -13.98 2.46 -10.61
CA GLY A 117 -14.86 2.09 -11.72
C GLY A 117 -16.33 2.49 -11.52
N ARG A 118 -16.77 2.72 -10.29
CA ARG A 118 -18.09 3.31 -10.01
C ARG A 118 -18.06 4.82 -10.18
N PHE A 119 -17.02 5.47 -9.67
CA PHE A 119 -16.84 6.91 -9.75
C PHE A 119 -16.59 7.43 -11.17
N SER A 120 -16.00 6.62 -12.05
CA SER A 120 -15.80 7.00 -13.46
C SER A 120 -17.10 7.34 -14.19
N LYS A 121 -18.24 6.82 -13.74
CA LYS A 121 -19.56 7.16 -14.28
C LYS A 121 -20.02 8.59 -13.97
N ALA A 122 -19.42 9.24 -12.98
CA ALA A 122 -19.74 10.59 -12.53
C ALA A 122 -18.49 11.48 -12.54
N SER A 123 -17.56 11.26 -13.48
CA SER A 123 -16.28 11.98 -13.55
C SER A 123 -16.46 13.49 -13.59
N ASP A 124 -17.45 13.97 -14.37
CA ASP A 124 -17.66 15.40 -14.60
C ASP A 124 -18.14 16.10 -13.32
N ASP A 125 -19.06 15.47 -12.58
CA ASP A 125 -19.53 15.96 -11.28
C ASP A 125 -18.39 15.95 -10.25
N LEU A 126 -17.60 14.88 -10.22
CA LEU A 126 -16.44 14.78 -9.33
C LEU A 126 -15.41 15.86 -9.61
N ASP A 127 -15.18 16.21 -10.88
CA ASP A 127 -14.30 17.29 -11.27
C ASP A 127 -14.83 18.66 -10.84
N GLN A 128 -16.15 18.88 -10.92
CA GLN A 128 -16.77 20.10 -10.40
C GLN A 128 -16.62 20.20 -8.87
N VAL A 129 -16.89 19.11 -8.14
CA VAL A 129 -16.69 19.06 -6.69
C VAL A 129 -15.22 19.31 -6.34
N LYS A 130 -14.28 18.71 -7.07
CA LYS A 130 -12.84 18.91 -6.84
C LYS A 130 -12.41 20.36 -7.09
N LYS A 131 -12.94 21.02 -8.12
CA LYS A 131 -12.73 22.46 -8.38
C LYS A 131 -13.28 23.31 -7.24
N LEU A 132 -14.49 22.99 -6.75
CA LEU A 132 -15.09 23.66 -5.60
C LEU A 132 -14.23 23.49 -4.34
N MET A 133 -13.82 22.27 -4.00
CA MET A 133 -12.97 21.99 -2.84
C MET A 133 -11.64 22.72 -2.92
N THR A 134 -11.03 22.79 -4.11
CA THR A 134 -9.79 23.54 -4.35
C THR A 134 -9.96 25.02 -4.05
N LYS A 135 -11.08 25.62 -4.47
CA LYS A 135 -11.41 27.02 -4.19
C LYS A 135 -11.68 27.26 -2.70
N LEU A 136 -12.38 26.33 -2.04
CA LEU A 136 -12.74 26.43 -0.62
C LEU A 136 -11.57 26.18 0.33
N LYS A 137 -10.52 25.45 -0.10
CA LYS A 137 -9.35 25.15 0.76
C LYS A 137 -8.55 26.40 1.15
N GLY A 138 -8.63 27.48 0.37
CA GLY A 138 -7.89 28.72 0.64
C GLY A 138 -8.26 29.31 1.99
N LEU A 139 -7.27 29.83 2.74
CA LEU A 139 -7.41 30.30 4.13
C LEU A 139 -8.65 31.17 4.36
N ASN A 140 -8.84 32.19 3.51
CA ASN A 140 -9.96 33.12 3.60
C ASN A 140 -11.32 32.48 3.28
N GLN A 141 -11.37 31.57 2.31
CA GLN A 141 -12.62 30.91 1.92
C GLN A 141 -13.00 29.82 2.91
N SER A 142 -12.02 29.07 3.41
CA SER A 142 -12.20 28.09 4.46
C SER A 142 -12.69 28.75 5.76
N ALA A 143 -12.16 29.93 6.11
CA ALA A 143 -12.67 30.70 7.24
C ALA A 143 -14.13 31.09 7.06
N LYS A 144 -14.49 31.66 5.90
CA LYS A 144 -15.89 32.01 5.58
C LYS A 144 -16.82 30.79 5.58
N LEU A 145 -16.34 29.63 5.13
CA LEU A 145 -17.10 28.39 5.11
C LEU A 145 -17.42 27.90 6.53
N ARG A 146 -16.45 27.94 7.45
CA ARG A 146 -16.63 27.54 8.86
C ARG A 146 -17.66 28.39 9.60
N PHE A 147 -17.84 29.65 9.19
CA PHE A 147 -18.90 30.51 9.74
C PHE A 147 -20.30 30.13 9.26
N LYS A 148 -20.42 29.47 8.10
CA LYS A 148 -21.70 29.15 7.46
C LYS A 148 -22.11 27.69 7.63
N THR A 149 -21.15 26.79 7.76
CA THR A 149 -21.37 25.34 7.79
C THR A 149 -20.34 24.67 8.70
N PRO A 150 -20.67 23.51 9.30
CA PRO A 150 -19.68 22.68 10.02
C PRO A 150 -18.69 21.97 9.08
N LEU A 151 -18.91 21.99 7.76
CA LEU A 151 -18.12 21.25 6.79
C LEU A 151 -16.72 21.84 6.59
N ARG A 152 -15.77 20.98 6.22
CA ARG A 152 -14.42 21.36 5.83
C ARG A 152 -14.10 20.87 4.42
N PRO A 153 -13.36 21.66 3.62
CA PRO A 153 -12.97 21.25 2.29
C PRO A 153 -11.96 20.10 2.37
N VAL A 154 -12.23 19.02 1.64
CA VAL A 154 -11.36 17.84 1.54
C VAL A 154 -11.00 17.65 0.07
N LEU A 155 -9.72 17.45 -0.22
CA LEU A 155 -9.26 17.14 -1.58
C LEU A 155 -9.08 15.63 -1.74
N SER A 156 -9.59 15.10 -2.85
CA SER A 156 -9.27 13.74 -3.28
C SER A 156 -7.77 13.61 -3.62
N GLN A 157 -7.10 12.57 -3.12
CA GLN A 157 -5.72 12.20 -3.38
C GLN A 157 -5.66 10.78 -3.96
N VAL A 158 -5.06 10.61 -5.13
CA VAL A 158 -5.02 9.32 -5.86
C VAL A 158 -4.37 8.21 -5.02
N THR A 159 -3.34 8.54 -4.24
CA THR A 159 -2.63 7.59 -3.37
C THR A 159 -3.41 7.20 -2.10
N ARG A 160 -4.51 7.90 -1.78
CA ARG A 160 -5.39 7.58 -0.65
C ARG A 160 -6.73 7.10 -1.18
N TRP A 161 -6.93 5.78 -1.17
CA TRP A 161 -8.04 5.09 -1.84
C TRP A 161 -9.45 5.54 -1.42
N SER A 162 -9.63 6.08 -0.21
CA SER A 162 -10.92 6.58 0.29
C SER A 162 -11.13 8.08 0.09
N SER A 163 -10.16 8.80 -0.45
CA SER A 163 -10.17 10.28 -0.47
C SER A 163 -11.28 10.88 -1.34
N THR A 164 -11.63 10.24 -2.46
CA THR A 164 -12.77 10.65 -3.31
C THR A 164 -14.09 10.52 -2.54
N PHE A 165 -14.28 9.43 -1.80
CA PHE A 165 -15.44 9.27 -0.95
C PHE A 165 -15.47 10.32 0.17
N ALA A 166 -14.36 10.55 0.85
CA ALA A 166 -14.24 11.57 1.90
C ALA A 166 -14.51 13.00 1.40
N MET A 167 -14.21 13.29 0.13
CA MET A 167 -14.53 14.56 -0.52
C MET A 167 -16.03 14.74 -0.74
N VAL A 168 -16.73 13.69 -1.17
CA VAL A 168 -18.13 13.81 -1.65
C VAL A 168 -19.14 13.50 -0.55
N HIS A 169 -18.85 12.54 0.33
CA HIS A 169 -19.77 12.08 1.37
C HIS A 169 -20.36 13.21 2.24
N PRO A 170 -19.58 14.21 2.71
CA PRO A 170 -20.13 15.30 3.52
C PRO A 170 -21.10 16.22 2.76
N LEU A 171 -21.07 16.22 1.42
CA LEU A 171 -22.00 17.00 0.59
C LEU A 171 -23.32 16.27 0.34
N LEU A 172 -23.29 14.93 0.36
CA LEU A 172 -24.47 14.09 0.10
C LEU A 172 -25.27 13.78 1.37
N SER A 173 -24.62 13.88 2.54
CA SER A 173 -25.24 13.66 3.85
C SER A 173 -25.03 14.88 4.75
N PRO A 174 -25.66 16.03 4.43
CA PRO A 174 -25.56 17.20 5.29
C PRO A 174 -26.28 16.93 6.62
N SER A 175 -25.51 16.95 7.71
CA SER A 175 -26.00 16.94 9.10
C SER A 175 -26.67 18.24 9.48
#